data_AF-A0A3D2W3K8-F1
#
_entry.id   AF-A0A3D2W3K8-F1
#
_cell.length_a   1.000
_cell.length_b   1.000
_cell.length_c   1.000
_cell.angle_alpha   90.00
_cell.angle_beta   90.00
_cell.angle_gamma   90.00
#
_symmetry.space_group_name_H-M   'P 1'
#
loop_
_entity.id
_entity.type
_entity.pdbx_description
1 polymer ?
#
loop_
_entity_poly.entity_id
_entity_poly.type
_entity_poly.pdbx_seq_one_letter_code
_entity_poly.pdbx_strand_id
1 'polypeptide(L)' 'MMQTEKLNLTEEWDKTFPKSDRVNHSKVTFANRYGITLAADLYMPKNAEGKLPAIAVCGPFGAVK' A
#
# COMPACT_ATOMS: atom_id res chain seq x y z
N MET A 1 1.70 9.97 -17.40
CA MET A 1 1.36 9.65 -16.00
C MET A 1 1.40 10.93 -15.20
N MET A 2 0.49 11.14 -14.25
CA MET A 2 0.54 12.32 -13.36
C MET A 2 1.75 12.20 -12.44
N GLN A 3 2.40 13.33 -12.12
CA GLN A 3 3.56 13.36 -11.23
C GLN A 3 3.13 13.02 -9.81
N THR A 4 3.79 12.05 -9.19
CA THR A 4 3.57 11.70 -7.78
C THR A 4 4.48 12.52 -6.89
N GLU A 5 3.93 13.10 -5.83
CA GLU A 5 4.71 13.77 -4.80
C GLU A 5 5.54 12.77 -4.00
N LYS A 6 6.72 13.19 -3.54
CA LYS A 6 7.55 12.37 -2.67
C LYS A 6 7.04 12.50 -1.23
N LEU A 7 6.27 11.51 -0.80
CA LEU A 7 5.79 11.41 0.58
C LEU A 7 6.89 10.84 1.50
N ASN A 8 7.01 11.37 2.71
CA ASN A 8 7.86 10.80 3.76
C ASN A 8 7.08 9.68 4.46
N LEU A 9 7.39 8.43 4.12
CA LEU A 9 6.72 7.25 4.68
C LEU A 9 7.64 6.60 5.71
N THR A 10 7.09 6.20 6.86
CA THR A 10 7.86 5.45 7.86
C THR A 10 8.26 4.07 7.32
N GLU A 11 9.51 3.66 7.59
CA GLU A 11 10.05 2.35 7.24
C GLU A 11 9.76 1.28 8.30
N GLU A 12 9.33 1.70 9.49
CA GLU A 12 9.00 0.80 10.59
C GLU A 12 7.69 0.05 10.35
N TRP A 13 7.58 -1.13 10.96
CA TRP A 13 6.32 -1.85 11.01
C TRP A 13 5.37 -1.19 11.98
N ASP A 14 4.52 -0.32 11.44
CA ASP A 14 3.63 0.53 12.20
C ASP A 14 2.21 -0.06 12.31
N LYS A 15 1.95 -1.29 11.87
CA LYS A 15 0.57 -1.82 11.80
C LYS A 15 0.07 -2.34 13.14
N THR A 16 -1.25 -2.28 13.35
CA THR A 16 -1.94 -2.78 14.54
C THR A 16 -2.01 -4.31 14.62
N PHE A 17 -1.35 -5.02 13.69
CA PHE A 17 -1.30 -6.47 13.61
C PHE A 17 0.14 -6.93 13.29
N PRO A 18 0.53 -8.17 13.61
CA PRO A 18 1.87 -8.68 13.32
C PRO A 18 2.15 -8.80 11.83
N LYS A 19 3.40 -8.58 11.44
CA LYS A 19 3.87 -8.84 10.07
C LYS A 19 3.81 -10.34 9.78
N SER A 20 3.31 -10.71 8.60
CA SER A 20 3.28 -12.11 8.15
C SER A 20 4.49 -12.44 7.28
N ASP A 21 5.15 -13.56 7.57
CA ASP A 21 6.26 -14.06 6.76
C ASP A 21 5.85 -14.69 5.43
N ARG A 22 4.54 -14.82 5.16
CA ARG A 22 4.02 -15.40 3.91
C ARG A 22 3.83 -14.38 2.79
N VAL A 23 4.01 -13.10 3.10
CA VAL A 23 3.80 -12.00 2.15
C VAL A 23 5.01 -11.07 2.09
N ASN A 24 5.23 -10.49 0.91
CA ASN A 24 6.05 -9.31 0.74
C ASN A 24 5.17 -8.08 0.99
N HIS A 25 5.69 -7.13 1.75
CA HIS A 25 5.01 -5.87 2.08
C HIS A 25 5.86 -4.70 1.60
N SER A 26 5.21 -3.72 0.98
CA SER A 26 5.86 -2.49 0.52
C SER A 26 4.89 -1.32 0.63
N LYS A 27 5.41 -0.13 0.98
CA LYS A 27 4.65 1.11 0.89
C LYS A 27 4.77 1.67 -0.52
N VAL A 28 3.63 2.04 -1.11
CA VAL A 28 3.55 2.55 -2.49
C VAL A 28 2.83 3.88 -2.53
N THR A 29 3.10 4.69 -3.55
CA THR A 29 2.39 5.93 -3.82
C THR A 29 1.86 5.96 -5.24
N PHE A 30 0.71 6.60 -5.44
CA PHE A 30 0.12 6.80 -6.76
C PHE A 30 -0.75 8.05 -6.78
N ALA A 31 -0.82 8.73 -7.92
CA ALA A 31 -1.68 9.88 -8.11
C ALA A 31 -3.07 9.44 -8.57
N ASN A 32 -4.13 9.99 -7.98
CA ASN A 32 -5.48 9.83 -8.50
C ASN A 32 -5.78 10.85 -9.61
N ARG A 33 -6.96 10.76 -10.23
CA ARG A 33 -7.37 11.65 -11.34
C ARG A 33 -7.45 13.14 -10.98
N TYR A 34 -7.43 13.48 -9.69
CA TYR A 34 -7.46 14.85 -9.18
C TYR A 34 -6.05 15.40 -8.88
N GLY A 35 -5.00 14.64 -9.22
CA GLY A 35 -3.61 15.03 -8.92
C GLY A 35 -3.19 14.81 -7.47
N ILE A 36 -4.04 14.18 -6.65
CA ILE A 36 -3.72 13.90 -5.24
C ILE A 36 -2.86 12.64 -5.17
N THR A 37 -1.69 12.74 -4.54
CA THR A 37 -0.83 11.58 -4.25
C THR A 37 -1.34 10.84 -3.03
N LEU A 38 -1.69 9.57 -3.21
CA LEU A 38 -2.13 8.66 -2.15
C LEU A 38 -1.00 7.71 -1.77
N ALA A 39 -0.90 7.38 -0.48
CA ALA A 39 -0.04 6.31 0.02
C ALA A 39 -0.87 5.06 0.32
N ALA A 40 -0.32 3.88 0.06
CA ALA A 40 -0.95 2.60 0.39
C ALA A 40 0.07 1.55 0.81
N ASP A 41 -0.39 0.54 1.55
CA ASP A 41 0.37 -0.68 1.82
C ASP A 41 -0.01 -1.76 0.79
N LEU A 42 0.97 -2.21 0.02
CA LEU A 42 0.82 -3.32 -0.92
C LEU A 42 1.31 -4.62 -0.26
N TYR A 43 0.48 -5.66 -0.33
CA TYR A 43 0.77 -7.00 0.15
C TYR A 43 0.72 -7.98 -1.02
N MET A 44 1.80 -8.73 -1.24
CA MET A 44 1.90 -9.73 -2.29
C MET A 44 2.30 -11.09 -1.70
N PRO A 45 1.68 -12.22 -2.10
CA PRO A 45 2.14 -13.53 -1.68
C PRO A 45 3.60 -13.78 -2.07
N LYS A 46 4.39 -14.36 -1.18
CA LYS A 46 5.75 -14.81 -1.54
C LYS A 46 5.66 -15.95 -2.54
N ASN A 47 6.62 -16.01 -3.46
CA ASN A 47 6.77 -17.07 -4.48
C ASN A 47 5.59 -17.20 -5.45
N ALA A 48 4.78 -16.16 -5.62
CA ALA A 48 3.76 -16.14 -6.66
C ALA A 48 4.33 -15.56 -7.96
N GLU A 49 4.04 -16.24 -9.07
CA GLU A 49 4.55 -15.88 -10.40
C GLU A 49 3.41 -15.52 -11.36
N GLY A 50 3.74 -14.72 -12.37
CA GLY A 50 2.77 -14.28 -13.38
C GLY A 50 1.80 -13.20 -12.88
N LYS A 51 0.72 -13.00 -13.64
CA LYS A 51 -0.32 -12.03 -13.31
C LYS A 51 -1.28 -12.63 -12.29
N LEU A 52 -1.47 -11.94 -11.18
CA LEU A 52 -2.38 -12.35 -10.13
C LEU A 52 -3.64 -11.47 -10.13
N PRO A 53 -4.81 -12.02 -9.74
CA PRO A 53 -5.93 -11.17 -9.37
C PRO A 53 -5.53 -10.27 -8.19
N ALA A 54 -6.06 -9.05 -8.17
CA ALA A 54 -5.79 -8.06 -7.13
C ALA A 54 -7.09 -7.61 -6.47
N ILE A 55 -6.99 -7.23 -5.20
CA ILE A 55 -8.11 -6.73 -4.39
C ILE A 55 -7.70 -5.37 -3.83
N ALA A 56 -8.53 -4.36 -4.09
CA ALA A 56 -8.42 -3.07 -3.42
C ALA A 56 -9.26 -3.10 -2.14
N VAL A 57 -8.63 -2.80 -1.00
CA VAL A 57 -9.29 -2.76 0.31
C VAL A 57 -9.22 -1.33 0.84
N CYS A 58 -10.35 -0.81 1.33
CA CYS A 58 -10.41 0.49 1.99
C CYS A 58 -11.04 0.36 3.38
N GLY A 59 -10.51 1.14 4.33
CA GLY A 59 -11.03 1.19 5.69
C GLY A 59 -12.31 2.03 5.82
N PRO A 60 -12.90 2.07 7.03
CA PRO A 60 -14.02 2.94 7.31
C PRO A 60 -13.60 4.42 7.22
N PHE A 61 -14.57 5.28 6.94
CA PHE A 61 -14.34 6.72 6.88
C PHE A 61 -13.86 7.25 8.25
N GLY A 62 -12.77 8.01 8.25
CA GLY A 62 -12.19 8.57 9.47
C GLY A 62 -11.35 7.61 10.29
N ALA A 63 -11.00 6.43 9.78
CA ALA A 63 -9.98 5.58 10.39
C ALA A 63 -8.66 6.35 10.45
N VAL A 64 -8.21 6.66 11.66
CA VAL A 64 -6.88 7.21 11.95
C VAL A 64 -6.08 6.10 12.62
N LYS A 65 -4.79 6.08 12.34
CA LYS A 65 -3.84 5.13 12.88
C LYS A 65 -3.04 5.76 14.00
#